data_AF-A0A7S3PWG1-F1
#
_entry.id   AF-A0A7S3PWG1-F1
#
_cell.length_a   1.000
_cell.length_b   1.000
_cell.length_c   1.000
_cell.angle_alpha   90.00
_cell.angle_beta   90.00
_cell.angle_gamma   90.00
#
_symmetry.space_group_name_H-M   'P 1'
#
loop_
_entity.id
_entity.type
_entity.pdbx_description
1 polymer ?
#
loop_
_entity_poly.entity_id
_entity_poly.type
_entity_poly.pdbx_seq_one_letter_code
_entity_poly.pdbx_strand_id
1 'polypeptide(L)'
;PTVGISPSQDLLVFLKGIYSAAAKNSEALRKLVKKFDKHIGSIYLSDVLLPELYSSNFFMGQNVIAMAISVLRELLDDLDEVCDDHNDHNGNMSDYLNQNGFQNHEESDEFDVSRRAEEMMWLREMTQHLQKEDIEHAVAHRGFHNPRGRSDLRPLENSLAAFEAAWSNGVHLCECDVALTKDEKIVLAHDDDFTRLALDPASNLANVKVCNLTFKELIALTLKNGVRAPLLLDVLRSAREIGPDAKLIIEIKPGHDQAGTALA
;
A
#
# COMPACT_ATOMS: atom_id res chain seq x y z
N PRO A 1 9.61 -17.85 -32.80
CA PRO A 1 9.81 -18.67 -31.58
C PRO A 1 8.84 -18.23 -30.50
N THR A 2 7.75 -18.98 -30.33
CA THR A 2 6.81 -18.83 -29.20
C THR A 2 7.60 -18.97 -27.91
N VAL A 3 7.91 -17.85 -27.24
CA VAL A 3 8.44 -17.89 -25.87
C VAL A 3 7.39 -18.61 -25.05
N GLY A 4 7.76 -19.77 -24.53
CA GLY A 4 6.81 -20.75 -24.04
C GLY A 4 6.00 -20.22 -22.86
N ILE A 5 4.68 -20.31 -22.98
CA ILE A 5 3.71 -20.01 -21.91
C ILE A 5 4.08 -20.74 -20.62
N SER A 6 4.51 -22.01 -20.71
CA SER A 6 4.96 -22.82 -19.56
C SER A 6 6.20 -22.26 -18.85
N PRO A 7 7.33 -21.96 -19.53
CA PRO A 7 8.48 -21.28 -18.92
C PRO A 7 8.14 -19.95 -18.22
N SER A 8 7.23 -19.16 -18.79
CA SER A 8 6.78 -17.89 -18.20
C SER A 8 5.89 -18.10 -16.97
N GLN A 9 5.01 -19.11 -16.99
CA GLN A 9 4.22 -19.53 -15.82
C GLN A 9 5.12 -20.09 -14.70
N ASP A 10 6.14 -20.88 -15.05
CA ASP A 10 7.13 -21.40 -14.10
C ASP A 10 7.94 -20.26 -13.45
N LEU A 11 8.36 -19.27 -14.25
CA LEU A 11 9.00 -18.06 -13.75
C LEU A 11 8.08 -17.28 -12.80
N LEU A 12 6.79 -17.15 -13.13
CA LEU A 12 5.80 -16.49 -12.28
C LEU A 12 5.63 -17.22 -10.94
N VAL A 13 5.55 -18.55 -10.94
CA VAL A 13 5.49 -19.36 -9.71
C VAL A 13 6.77 -19.19 -8.88
N PHE A 14 7.93 -19.21 -9.54
CA PHE A 14 9.22 -19.02 -8.89
C PHE A 14 9.35 -17.63 -8.23
N LEU A 15 8.99 -16.55 -8.94
CA LEU A 15 9.02 -15.19 -8.42
C LEU A 15 8.04 -15.01 -7.25
N LYS A 16 6.83 -15.59 -7.32
CA LYS A 16 5.89 -15.61 -6.17
C LYS A 16 6.50 -16.28 -4.94
N GLY A 17 7.26 -17.35 -5.14
CA GLY A 17 8.00 -18.03 -4.07
C GLY A 17 9.04 -17.12 -3.43
N ILE A 18 9.86 -16.44 -4.24
CA ILE A 18 10.88 -15.49 -3.76
C ILE A 18 10.22 -14.32 -3.01
N TYR A 19 9.20 -13.71 -3.59
CA TYR A 19 8.46 -12.62 -2.95
C TYR A 19 7.88 -13.04 -1.59
N SER A 20 7.23 -14.20 -1.53
CA SER A 20 6.66 -14.69 -0.27
C SER A 20 7.74 -14.94 0.79
N ALA A 21 8.92 -15.41 0.40
CA ALA A 21 10.02 -15.64 1.33
C ALA A 21 10.62 -14.30 1.81
N ALA A 22 10.86 -13.37 0.89
CA ALA A 22 11.35 -12.02 1.19
C ALA A 22 10.40 -11.27 2.15
N ALA A 23 9.09 -11.31 1.89
CA ALA A 23 8.07 -10.70 2.73
C ALA A 23 8.01 -11.27 4.15
N LYS A 24 8.18 -12.59 4.30
CA LYS A 24 8.24 -13.23 5.63
C LYS A 24 9.51 -12.81 6.38
N ASN A 25 10.63 -12.72 5.67
CA ASN A 25 11.92 -12.34 6.25
C ASN A 25 11.95 -10.85 6.67
N SER A 26 11.42 -9.94 5.84
CA SER A 26 11.34 -8.51 6.18
C SER A 26 10.44 -8.27 7.40
N GLU A 27 9.28 -8.93 7.46
CA GLU A 27 8.40 -8.84 8.62
C GLU A 27 9.01 -9.48 9.88
N ALA A 28 9.74 -10.59 9.75
CA ALA A 28 10.45 -11.21 10.87
C ALA A 28 11.55 -10.30 11.42
N LEU A 29 12.33 -9.65 10.54
CA LEU A 29 13.38 -8.72 10.93
C LEU A 29 12.80 -7.49 11.63
N ARG A 30 11.72 -6.92 11.09
CA ARG A 30 10.95 -5.85 11.72
C ARG A 30 10.49 -6.24 13.13
N LYS A 31 9.93 -7.44 13.29
CA LYS A 31 9.48 -7.97 14.59
C LYS A 31 10.63 -8.18 15.58
N LEU A 32 11.79 -8.63 15.11
CA LEU A 32 12.98 -8.82 15.95
C LEU A 32 13.49 -7.49 16.48
N VAL A 33 13.60 -6.47 15.62
CA VAL A 33 14.00 -5.11 16.01
C VAL A 33 13.04 -4.56 17.07
N LYS A 34 11.72 -4.67 16.85
CA LYS A 34 10.72 -4.24 17.83
C LYS A 34 10.75 -5.04 19.15
N LYS A 35 11.06 -6.34 19.09
CA LYS A 35 11.17 -7.18 20.29
C LYS A 35 12.40 -6.82 21.14
N PHE A 36 13.49 -6.38 20.50
CA PHE A 36 14.69 -5.91 21.19
C PHE A 36 14.40 -4.67 22.03
N ASP A 37 13.69 -3.69 21.46
CA ASP A 37 13.35 -2.44 22.14
C ASP A 37 12.52 -2.66 23.41
N LYS A 38 11.62 -3.65 23.36
CA LYS A 38 10.82 -4.08 24.52
C LYS A 38 11.65 -4.62 25.69
N HIS A 39 12.88 -5.09 25.45
CA HIS A 39 13.72 -5.70 26.48
C HIS A 39 14.78 -4.76 27.07
N ILE A 40 15.24 -3.74 26.35
CA ILE A 40 16.39 -2.91 26.76
C ILE A 40 15.98 -1.52 27.29
N GLY A 41 14.81 -0.99 26.90
CA GLY A 41 14.14 0.13 27.57
C GLY A 41 14.83 1.50 27.55
N SER A 42 16.04 1.63 27.00
CA SER A 42 16.81 2.89 26.98
C SER A 42 17.33 3.31 25.61
N ILE A 43 17.45 2.37 24.65
CA ILE A 43 17.86 2.63 23.26
C ILE A 43 16.87 1.88 22.37
N TYR A 44 16.14 2.62 21.54
CA TYR A 44 15.22 2.07 20.55
C TYR A 44 16.00 1.79 19.27
N LEU A 45 16.34 0.53 19.07
CA LEU A 45 16.98 0.05 17.86
C LEU A 45 16.06 0.25 16.65
N SER A 46 14.73 0.30 16.85
CA SER A 46 13.77 0.60 15.79
C SER A 46 13.93 1.99 15.19
N ASP A 47 14.26 3.01 15.98
CA ASP A 47 14.44 4.39 15.50
C ASP A 47 15.57 4.52 14.47
N VAL A 48 16.54 3.61 14.52
CA VAL A 48 17.69 3.59 13.61
C VAL A 48 17.52 2.52 12.52
N LEU A 49 17.14 1.30 12.89
CA LEU A 49 17.17 0.16 11.96
C LEU A 49 15.90 -0.01 11.14
N LEU A 50 14.72 0.45 11.58
CA LEU A 50 13.53 0.34 10.74
C LEU A 50 13.57 1.28 9.53
N PRO A 51 13.98 2.56 9.67
CA PRO A 51 14.20 3.42 8.51
C PRO A 51 15.19 2.82 7.51
N GLU A 52 16.34 2.32 7.99
CA GLU A 52 17.36 1.66 7.15
C GLU A 52 16.85 0.37 6.50
N LEU A 53 16.02 -0.41 7.20
CA LEU A 53 15.41 -1.60 6.64
C LEU A 53 14.44 -1.24 5.50
N TYR A 54 13.60 -0.22 5.68
CA TYR A 54 12.64 0.17 4.65
C TYR A 54 13.28 0.88 3.45
N SER A 55 14.40 1.57 3.65
CA SER A 55 15.20 2.14 2.56
C SER A 55 16.15 1.13 1.90
N SER A 56 16.40 -0.02 2.53
CA SER A 56 17.34 -1.01 2.01
C SER A 56 16.91 -1.59 0.66
N ASN A 57 17.90 -1.96 -0.14
CA ASN A 57 17.72 -2.72 -1.39
C ASN A 57 16.94 -4.03 -1.18
N PHE A 58 16.94 -4.57 0.04
CA PHE A 58 16.18 -5.77 0.37
C PHE A 58 14.67 -5.50 0.40
N PHE A 59 14.22 -4.44 1.08
CA PHE A 59 12.80 -4.09 1.15
C PHE A 59 12.31 -3.49 -0.18
N MET A 60 13.14 -2.69 -0.84
CA MET A 60 12.83 -2.13 -2.16
C MET A 60 12.78 -3.22 -3.24
N GLY A 61 13.74 -4.16 -3.25
CA GLY A 61 13.74 -5.30 -4.16
C GLY A 61 12.52 -6.20 -3.99
N GLN A 62 11.98 -6.32 -2.78
CA GLN A 62 10.72 -7.02 -2.54
C GLN A 62 9.55 -6.36 -3.29
N ASN A 63 9.48 -5.03 -3.32
CA ASN A 63 8.43 -4.31 -4.06
C ASN A 63 8.61 -4.43 -5.59
N VAL A 64 9.86 -4.39 -6.07
CA VAL A 64 10.17 -4.61 -7.50
C VAL A 64 9.74 -6.01 -7.94
N ILE A 65 10.01 -7.05 -7.14
CA ILE A 65 9.57 -8.42 -7.45
C ILE A 65 8.03 -8.49 -7.45
N ALA A 66 7.35 -7.75 -6.56
CA ALA A 66 5.88 -7.68 -6.57
C ALA A 66 5.34 -7.08 -7.87
N MET A 67 5.95 -6.00 -8.37
CA MET A 67 5.59 -5.38 -9.63
C MET A 67 5.89 -6.30 -10.82
N ALA A 68 7.06 -6.95 -10.85
CA ALA A 68 7.41 -7.92 -11.89
C ALA A 68 6.44 -9.10 -11.94
N ILE A 69 5.94 -9.56 -10.79
CA ILE A 69 4.88 -10.58 -10.70
C ILE A 69 3.57 -10.07 -11.30
N SER A 70 3.24 -8.78 -11.17
CA SER A 70 2.04 -8.17 -11.77
C SER A 70 2.15 -8.16 -13.28
N VAL A 71 3.25 -7.60 -13.81
CA VAL A 71 3.50 -7.50 -15.25
C VAL A 71 3.53 -8.87 -15.91
N LEU A 72 4.20 -9.86 -15.31
CA LEU A 72 4.25 -11.22 -15.86
C LEU A 72 2.88 -11.91 -15.84
N ARG A 73 1.95 -11.55 -14.95
CA ARG A 73 0.59 -12.05 -14.99
C ARG A 73 -0.19 -11.43 -16.14
N GLU A 74 -0.15 -10.10 -16.26
CA GLU A 74 -0.82 -9.38 -17.34
C GLU A 74 -0.37 -9.90 -18.71
N LEU A 75 0.94 -10.07 -18.91
CA LEU A 75 1.49 -10.65 -20.15
C LEU A 75 1.07 -12.11 -20.38
N LEU A 76 0.82 -12.89 -19.34
CA LEU A 76 0.38 -14.29 -19.46
C LEU A 76 -1.13 -14.38 -19.69
N ASP A 77 -1.91 -13.52 -19.04
CA ASP A 77 -3.37 -13.43 -19.21
C ASP A 77 -3.71 -12.94 -20.63
N ASP A 78 -2.95 -11.98 -21.18
CA ASP A 78 -3.06 -11.53 -22.58
C ASP A 78 -2.69 -12.64 -23.59
N LEU A 79 -1.75 -13.52 -23.25
CA LEU A 79 -1.39 -14.68 -24.09
C LEU A 79 -2.45 -15.79 -24.04
N ASP A 80 -3.14 -15.93 -22.91
CA ASP A 80 -4.25 -16.87 -22.74
C ASP A 80 -5.51 -16.39 -23.50
N GLU A 81 -5.73 -15.08 -23.70
CA GLU A 81 -6.79 -14.57 -24.59
C GLU A 81 -6.48 -14.73 -26.09
N VAL A 82 -5.21 -14.63 -26.49
CA VAL A 82 -4.79 -14.74 -27.91
C VAL A 82 -4.76 -16.20 -28.41
N CYS A 83 -4.72 -17.20 -27.53
CA CYS A 83 -4.71 -18.60 -27.94
C CYS A 83 -6.09 -19.21 -28.23
N ASP A 84 -7.18 -18.43 -28.11
CA ASP A 84 -8.54 -18.84 -28.49
C ASP A 84 -8.95 -18.41 -29.91
N ASP A 85 -8.10 -17.67 -30.64
CA ASP A 85 -8.35 -17.30 -32.04
C ASP A 85 -7.16 -17.63 -32.95
N HIS A 86 -7.27 -18.74 -33.69
CA HIS A 86 -6.32 -19.06 -34.76
C HIS A 86 -6.54 -18.11 -35.95
N ASN A 87 -5.66 -17.11 -36.12
CA ASN A 87 -4.81 -17.00 -37.32
C ASN A 87 -3.99 -15.69 -37.39
N ASP A 88 -2.69 -15.88 -37.55
CA ASP A 88 -1.86 -15.21 -38.56
C ASP A 88 -1.71 -13.67 -38.49
N HIS A 89 -0.99 -13.16 -37.49
CA HIS A 89 -0.24 -11.90 -37.64
C HIS A 89 1.18 -12.03 -37.07
N ASN A 90 2.14 -12.12 -37.99
CA ASN A 90 3.58 -12.13 -37.72
C ASN A 90 4.06 -10.68 -37.44
N GLY A 91 3.55 -10.08 -36.36
CA GLY A 91 3.97 -8.76 -35.88
C GLY A 91 5.25 -8.88 -35.06
N ASN A 92 6.29 -8.16 -35.46
CA ASN A 92 7.59 -8.19 -34.79
C ASN A 92 7.48 -7.52 -33.40
N MET A 93 7.84 -8.24 -32.33
CA MET A 93 7.77 -7.79 -30.92
C MET A 93 8.43 -6.40 -30.70
N SER A 94 9.46 -6.10 -31.49
CA SER A 94 10.17 -4.82 -31.45
C SER A 94 9.30 -3.62 -31.82
N ASP A 95 8.28 -3.79 -32.66
CA ASP A 95 7.43 -2.70 -33.13
C ASP A 95 6.33 -2.36 -32.10
N TYR A 96 5.85 -3.36 -31.35
CA TYR A 96 4.92 -3.17 -30.22
C TYR A 96 5.59 -2.43 -29.05
N LEU A 97 6.84 -2.78 -28.72
CA LEU A 97 7.61 -2.11 -27.67
C LEU A 97 7.91 -0.64 -27.98
N ASN A 98 8.09 -0.30 -29.26
CA ASN A 98 8.31 1.08 -29.70
C ASN A 98 7.02 1.91 -29.76
N GLN A 99 5.87 1.31 -30.09
CA GLN A 99 4.58 2.03 -30.13
C GLN A 99 4.03 2.36 -28.73
N ASN A 100 4.33 1.54 -27.72
CA ASN A 100 3.89 1.75 -26.34
C ASN A 100 4.87 2.54 -25.45
N GLY A 101 5.88 3.19 -26.04
CA GLY A 101 6.63 4.25 -25.35
C GLY A 101 7.57 3.80 -24.23
N PHE A 102 8.33 2.72 -24.41
CA PHE A 102 9.44 2.38 -23.53
C PHE A 102 10.63 3.35 -23.75
N GLN A 103 10.62 4.48 -23.03
CA GLN A 103 11.83 5.25 -22.73
C GLN A 103 12.30 4.90 -21.31
N ASN A 104 13.61 4.62 -21.17
CA ASN A 104 14.42 4.41 -19.95
C ASN A 104 13.68 4.47 -18.59
N HIS A 105 13.34 3.29 -18.02
CA HIS A 105 12.65 3.18 -16.72
C HIS A 105 13.53 3.46 -15.48
N GLU A 106 14.86 3.34 -15.57
CA GLU A 106 15.74 3.66 -14.42
C GLU A 106 15.68 5.15 -14.05
N GLU A 107 15.57 6.04 -15.04
CA GLU A 107 15.38 7.48 -14.80
C GLU A 107 13.95 7.80 -14.30
N SER A 108 12.92 7.06 -14.72
CA SER A 108 11.54 7.30 -14.26
C SER A 108 11.34 6.90 -12.80
N ASP A 109 11.96 5.80 -12.38
CA ASP A 109 11.85 5.31 -11.00
C ASP A 109 12.65 6.18 -10.03
N GLU A 110 13.84 6.65 -10.41
CA GLU A 110 14.61 7.63 -9.63
C GLU A 110 13.86 8.97 -9.52
N PHE A 111 13.19 9.38 -10.60
CA PHE A 111 12.35 10.58 -10.63
C PHE A 111 11.12 10.48 -9.71
N ASP A 112 10.41 9.36 -9.70
CA ASP A 112 9.26 9.15 -8.81
C ASP A 112 9.69 9.04 -7.33
N VAL A 113 10.85 8.45 -7.05
CA VAL A 113 11.45 8.43 -5.69
C VAL A 113 11.79 9.85 -5.24
N SER A 114 12.43 10.64 -6.09
CA SER A 114 12.78 12.03 -5.81
C SER A 114 11.54 12.87 -5.48
N ARG A 115 10.46 12.72 -6.25
CA ARG A 115 9.22 13.47 -6.03
C ARG A 115 8.48 13.06 -4.75
N ARG A 116 8.50 11.77 -4.37
CA ARG A 116 7.97 11.32 -3.07
C ARG A 116 8.77 11.92 -1.91
N ALA A 117 10.09 11.99 -2.05
CA ALA A 117 10.95 12.63 -1.06
C ALA A 117 10.66 14.14 -0.95
N GLU A 118 10.46 14.82 -2.07
CA GLU A 118 10.04 16.23 -2.11
C GLU A 118 8.70 16.46 -1.39
N GLU A 119 7.70 15.59 -1.59
CA GLU A 119 6.42 15.67 -0.88
C GLU A 119 6.56 15.48 0.63
N MET A 120 7.45 14.59 1.08
CA MET A 120 7.74 14.41 2.50
C MET A 120 8.51 15.61 3.09
N MET A 121 9.47 16.15 2.34
CA MET A 121 10.18 17.37 2.73
C MET A 121 9.21 18.55 2.84
N TRP A 122 8.31 18.70 1.87
CA TRP A 122 7.27 19.71 1.90
C TRP A 122 6.40 19.58 3.15
N LEU A 123 5.94 18.37 3.49
CA LEU A 123 5.13 18.15 4.70
C LEU A 123 5.89 18.58 5.95
N ARG A 124 7.16 18.18 6.07
CA ARG A 124 8.03 18.51 7.20
C ARG A 124 8.31 20.01 7.31
N GLU A 125 8.57 20.68 6.20
CA GLU A 125 8.77 22.12 6.18
C GLU A 125 7.47 22.84 6.54
N MET A 126 6.35 22.43 5.95
CA MET A 126 5.04 23.03 6.23
C MET A 126 4.70 22.93 7.73
N THR A 127 4.90 21.79 8.38
CA THR A 127 4.61 21.66 9.82
C THR A 127 5.51 22.51 10.70
N GLN A 128 6.79 22.70 10.30
CA GLN A 128 7.73 23.56 11.03
C GLN A 128 7.40 25.06 10.92
N HIS A 129 6.71 25.49 9.87
CA HIS A 129 6.33 26.88 9.67
C HIS A 129 4.99 27.25 10.33
N LEU A 130 4.20 26.26 10.75
CA LEU A 130 2.94 26.49 11.46
C LEU A 130 3.19 26.90 12.91
N GLN A 131 2.33 27.76 13.44
CA GLN A 131 2.35 28.08 14.87
C GLN A 131 1.94 26.84 15.66
N LYS A 132 2.41 26.77 16.92
CA LYS A 132 2.16 25.62 17.80
C LYS A 132 0.65 25.39 17.98
N GLU A 133 -0.12 26.46 18.14
CA GLU A 133 -1.56 26.38 18.33
C GLU A 133 -2.27 25.85 17.07
N ASP A 134 -1.78 26.18 15.87
CA ASP A 134 -2.39 25.72 14.62
C ASP A 134 -2.12 24.22 14.38
N ILE A 135 -0.87 23.77 14.60
CA ILE A 135 -0.50 22.37 14.38
C ILE A 135 -1.18 21.42 15.38
N GLU A 136 -1.45 21.87 16.62
CA GLU A 136 -2.20 21.10 17.62
C GLU A 136 -3.65 20.81 17.20
N HIS A 137 -4.24 21.62 16.32
CA HIS A 137 -5.59 21.45 15.79
C HIS A 137 -5.62 20.94 14.34
N ALA A 138 -4.46 20.78 13.70
CA ALA A 138 -4.37 20.28 12.34
C ALA A 138 -4.72 18.79 12.28
N VAL A 139 -5.66 18.43 11.40
CA VAL A 139 -6.09 17.05 11.18
C VAL A 139 -5.73 16.61 9.77
N ALA A 140 -4.93 15.56 9.65
CA ALA A 140 -4.69 14.88 8.38
C ALA A 140 -5.89 14.00 8.03
N HIS A 141 -6.79 14.52 7.20
CA HIS A 141 -7.95 13.81 6.67
C HIS A 141 -7.50 12.57 5.88
N ARG A 142 -7.82 11.37 6.38
CA ARG A 142 -7.38 10.06 5.86
C ARG A 142 -5.86 9.89 5.75
N GLY A 143 -5.10 10.60 6.59
CA GLY A 143 -3.63 10.64 6.55
C GLY A 143 -3.06 11.50 5.42
N PHE A 144 -1.72 11.48 5.28
CA PHE A 144 -1.03 12.23 4.22
C PHE A 144 -1.18 11.56 2.84
N HIS A 145 -2.37 11.69 2.27
CA HIS A 145 -2.70 11.16 0.96
C HIS A 145 -2.81 12.27 -0.09
N ASN A 146 -2.92 11.88 -1.35
CA ASN A 146 -3.26 12.80 -2.43
C ASN A 146 -4.79 12.87 -2.59
N PRO A 147 -5.44 14.04 -2.44
CA PRO A 147 -6.90 14.17 -2.56
C PRO A 147 -7.46 13.76 -3.94
N ARG A 148 -6.61 13.72 -4.98
CA ARG A 148 -6.98 13.27 -6.32
C ARG A 148 -6.81 11.75 -6.53
N GLY A 149 -6.47 11.00 -5.47
CA GLY A 149 -6.29 9.55 -5.52
C GLY A 149 -5.02 9.09 -6.25
N ARG A 150 -4.06 10.01 -6.47
CA ARG A 150 -2.74 9.70 -7.03
C ARG A 150 -1.83 9.08 -5.98
N SER A 151 -1.63 7.76 -6.07
CA SER A 151 -0.78 7.01 -5.15
C SER A 151 0.70 6.95 -5.56
N ASP A 152 1.04 7.55 -6.70
CA ASP A 152 2.40 7.64 -7.19
C ASP A 152 3.23 8.66 -6.39
N LEU A 153 2.64 9.75 -5.90
CA LEU A 153 3.35 10.82 -5.17
C LEU A 153 3.19 10.76 -3.65
N ARG A 154 2.02 10.34 -3.18
CA ARG A 154 1.71 10.20 -1.75
C ARG A 154 1.09 8.84 -1.49
N PRO A 155 1.16 8.32 -0.26
CA PRO A 155 0.42 7.12 0.13
C PRO A 155 -1.08 7.20 -0.22
N LEU A 156 -1.69 6.02 -0.38
CA LEU A 156 -3.13 5.92 -0.58
C LEU A 156 -3.88 6.41 0.67
N GLU A 157 -5.08 6.96 0.48
CA GLU A 157 -5.96 7.34 1.59
C GLU A 157 -6.22 6.16 2.52
N ASN A 158 -6.41 6.46 3.82
CA ASN A 158 -6.74 5.46 4.84
C ASN A 158 -5.73 4.29 4.92
N SER A 159 -4.50 4.51 4.44
CA SER A 159 -3.41 3.53 4.50
C SER A 159 -2.50 3.78 5.70
N LEU A 160 -1.88 2.71 6.19
CA LEU A 160 -0.92 2.82 7.30
C LEU A 160 0.21 3.81 7.00
N ALA A 161 0.72 3.78 5.77
CA ALA A 161 1.78 4.69 5.33
C ALA A 161 1.34 6.17 5.31
N ALA A 162 0.07 6.46 5.00
CA ALA A 162 -0.45 7.83 5.04
C ALA A 162 -0.46 8.39 6.47
N PHE A 163 -0.83 7.57 7.45
CA PHE A 163 -0.84 7.97 8.85
C PHE A 163 0.57 8.06 9.43
N GLU A 164 1.42 7.07 9.16
CA GLU A 164 2.82 7.08 9.59
C GLU A 164 3.57 8.31 9.05
N ALA A 165 3.32 8.69 7.79
CA ALA A 165 3.89 9.90 7.19
C ALA A 165 3.41 11.18 7.89
N ALA A 166 2.12 11.29 8.22
CA ALA A 166 1.57 12.45 8.92
C ALA A 166 2.13 12.59 10.35
N TRP A 167 2.02 11.51 11.15
CA TRP A 167 2.47 11.51 12.54
C TRP A 167 3.97 11.76 12.69
N SER A 168 4.78 11.14 11.84
CA SER A 168 6.24 11.28 11.89
C SER A 168 6.74 12.66 11.47
N ASN A 169 5.89 13.47 10.81
CA ASN A 169 6.23 14.82 10.34
C ASN A 169 5.50 15.92 11.11
N GLY A 170 4.94 15.63 12.28
CA GLY A 170 4.40 16.65 13.21
C GLY A 170 2.90 16.91 13.11
N VAL A 171 2.17 16.21 12.23
CA VAL A 171 0.70 16.24 12.25
C VAL A 171 0.19 15.12 13.15
N HIS A 172 -0.18 15.47 14.37
CA HIS A 172 -0.48 14.51 15.43
C HIS A 172 -1.89 13.91 15.35
N LEU A 173 -2.85 14.63 14.76
CA LEU A 173 -4.22 14.16 14.57
C LEU A 173 -4.39 13.66 13.14
N CYS A 174 -4.80 12.40 12.98
CA CYS A 174 -5.26 11.86 11.70
C CYS A 174 -6.72 11.48 11.81
N GLU A 175 -7.53 11.86 10.82
CA GLU A 175 -8.89 11.32 10.70
C GLU A 175 -8.85 10.03 9.88
N CYS A 176 -9.72 9.07 10.20
CA CYS A 176 -9.92 7.87 9.41
C CYS A 176 -11.38 7.43 9.36
N ASP A 177 -11.75 6.85 8.22
CA ASP A 177 -13.06 6.27 7.99
C ASP A 177 -13.01 4.77 8.31
N VAL A 178 -14.01 4.27 9.05
CA VAL A 178 -14.08 2.85 9.42
C VAL A 178 -15.32 2.17 8.86
N ALA A 179 -15.14 0.90 8.47
CA ALA A 179 -16.19 0.00 8.08
C ALA A 179 -16.03 -1.35 8.78
N LEU A 180 -17.13 -2.08 8.92
CA LEU A 180 -17.15 -3.41 9.51
C LEU A 180 -17.27 -4.45 8.39
N THR A 181 -16.42 -5.48 8.41
CA THR A 181 -16.53 -6.64 7.52
C THR A 181 -17.63 -7.60 8.00
N LYS A 182 -18.02 -8.54 7.13
CA LYS A 182 -18.99 -9.61 7.43
C LYS A 182 -18.61 -10.47 8.64
N ASP A 183 -17.32 -10.66 8.87
CA ASP A 183 -16.74 -11.39 10.00
C ASP A 183 -16.27 -10.46 11.14
N GLU A 184 -16.89 -9.29 11.24
CA GLU A 184 -16.79 -8.33 12.35
C GLU A 184 -15.35 -7.82 12.58
N LYS A 185 -14.62 -7.57 11.50
CA LYS A 185 -13.32 -6.87 11.55
C LYS A 185 -13.51 -5.42 11.15
N ILE A 186 -12.98 -4.52 11.99
CA ILE A 186 -12.98 -3.09 11.69
C ILE A 186 -11.80 -2.79 10.79
N VAL A 187 -12.11 -2.38 9.56
CA VAL A 187 -11.16 -2.02 8.51
C VAL A 187 -11.31 -0.55 8.18
N LEU A 188 -10.27 0.05 7.60
CA LEU A 188 -10.34 1.42 7.14
C LEU A 188 -10.82 1.47 5.69
N ALA A 189 -11.93 2.17 5.48
CA ALA A 189 -12.58 2.31 4.18
C ALA A 189 -13.47 3.55 4.19
N HIS A 190 -13.32 4.41 3.19
CA HIS A 190 -14.17 5.60 3.02
C HIS A 190 -15.47 5.29 2.28
N ASP A 191 -15.36 4.59 1.15
CA ASP A 191 -16.49 4.25 0.30
C ASP A 191 -17.15 2.95 0.78
N ASP A 192 -18.38 2.71 0.33
CA ASP A 192 -19.13 1.46 0.62
C ASP A 192 -18.40 0.21 0.11
N ASP A 193 -17.58 0.35 -0.94
CA ASP A 193 -16.81 -0.68 -1.61
C ASP A 193 -15.41 -0.17 -2.02
N PHE A 194 -14.58 -1.01 -2.62
CA PHE A 194 -13.20 -0.64 -2.98
C PHE A 194 -13.02 -0.31 -4.46
N THR A 195 -14.08 -0.20 -5.26
CA THR A 195 -14.02 -0.02 -6.73
C THR A 195 -13.07 1.11 -7.15
N ARG A 196 -13.12 2.25 -6.46
CA ARG A 196 -12.28 3.42 -6.77
C ARG A 196 -10.80 3.21 -6.43
N LEU A 197 -10.50 2.43 -5.39
CA LEU A 197 -9.16 2.25 -4.82
C LEU A 197 -8.51 0.93 -5.23
N ALA A 198 -9.29 -0.01 -5.75
CA ALA A 198 -8.83 -1.29 -6.25
C ALA A 198 -7.90 -1.09 -7.45
N LEU A 199 -6.89 -1.96 -7.53
CA LEU A 199 -6.02 -2.06 -8.70
C LEU A 199 -6.83 -2.50 -9.93
N ASP A 200 -7.74 -3.47 -9.73
CA ASP A 200 -8.71 -3.93 -10.72
C ASP A 200 -10.14 -3.59 -10.26
N PRO A 201 -10.75 -2.51 -10.79
CA PRO A 201 -12.14 -2.15 -10.49
C PRO A 201 -13.16 -3.14 -11.04
N ALA A 202 -12.81 -3.96 -12.04
CA ALA A 202 -13.70 -4.97 -12.61
C ALA A 202 -13.72 -6.27 -11.77
N SER A 203 -12.83 -6.39 -10.79
CA SER A 203 -12.79 -7.51 -9.87
C SER A 203 -14.14 -7.71 -9.18
N ASN A 204 -14.61 -8.96 -9.15
CA ASN A 204 -15.84 -9.36 -8.46
C ASN A 204 -15.88 -9.00 -6.97
N LEU A 205 -14.74 -8.71 -6.36
CA LEU A 205 -14.66 -8.30 -4.95
C LEU A 205 -14.65 -6.79 -4.78
N ALA A 206 -14.23 -6.01 -5.79
CA ALA A 206 -14.02 -4.58 -5.66
C ALA A 206 -15.34 -3.80 -5.55
N ASN A 207 -16.37 -4.28 -6.25
CA ASN A 207 -17.73 -3.71 -6.26
C ASN A 207 -18.67 -4.28 -5.18
N VAL A 208 -18.14 -5.14 -4.29
CA VAL A 208 -18.92 -5.71 -3.18
C VAL A 208 -18.75 -4.81 -1.97
N LYS A 209 -19.87 -4.48 -1.32
CA LYS A 209 -19.84 -3.68 -0.09
C LYS A 209 -18.96 -4.31 0.98
N VAL A 210 -18.21 -3.50 1.71
CA VAL A 210 -17.28 -3.97 2.76
C VAL A 210 -17.99 -4.86 3.80
N CYS A 211 -19.23 -4.52 4.18
CA CYS A 211 -20.03 -5.30 5.13
C CYS A 211 -20.44 -6.70 4.64
N ASN A 212 -20.32 -6.97 3.34
CA ASN A 212 -20.62 -8.27 2.74
C ASN A 212 -19.35 -9.12 2.52
N LEU A 213 -18.16 -8.55 2.68
CA LEU A 213 -16.88 -9.23 2.54
C LEU A 213 -16.36 -9.69 3.89
N THR A 214 -15.79 -10.89 3.95
CA THR A 214 -14.92 -11.29 5.08
C THR A 214 -13.58 -10.58 4.98
N PHE A 215 -12.86 -10.44 6.09
CA PHE A 215 -11.52 -9.84 6.07
C PHE A 215 -10.54 -10.63 5.19
N LYS A 216 -10.71 -11.95 5.06
CA LYS A 216 -9.91 -12.78 4.15
C LYS A 216 -10.15 -12.43 2.69
N GLU A 217 -11.40 -12.21 2.29
CA GLU A 217 -11.75 -11.77 0.93
C GLU A 217 -11.24 -10.34 0.69
N LEU A 218 -11.35 -9.47 1.70
CA LEU A 218 -10.83 -8.11 1.63
C LEU A 218 -9.31 -8.07 1.46
N ILE A 219 -8.57 -8.92 2.16
CA ILE A 219 -7.11 -9.07 2.00
C ILE A 219 -6.73 -9.54 0.58
N ALA A 220 -7.62 -10.25 -0.10
CA ALA A 220 -7.38 -10.70 -1.48
C ALA A 220 -7.51 -9.55 -2.50
N LEU A 221 -8.21 -8.47 -2.14
CA LEU A 221 -8.23 -7.23 -2.92
C LEU A 221 -6.89 -6.52 -2.83
N THR A 222 -6.30 -6.22 -3.99
CA THR A 222 -5.11 -5.40 -4.11
C THR A 222 -5.51 -3.99 -4.49
N LEU A 223 -5.01 -2.99 -3.78
CA LEU A 223 -5.27 -1.57 -4.07
C LEU A 223 -4.25 -1.04 -5.08
N LYS A 224 -4.50 0.14 -5.66
CA LYS A 224 -3.69 0.76 -6.72
C LYS A 224 -2.18 0.84 -6.47
N ASN A 225 -1.76 0.91 -5.21
CA ASN A 225 -0.35 0.96 -4.80
C ASN A 225 0.18 -0.38 -4.25
N GLY A 226 -0.53 -1.49 -4.51
CA GLY A 226 -0.15 -2.83 -4.06
C GLY A 226 -0.42 -3.10 -2.58
N VAL A 227 -0.92 -2.12 -1.82
CA VAL A 227 -1.26 -2.31 -0.41
C VAL A 227 -2.66 -2.89 -0.23
N ARG A 228 -2.98 -3.27 1.00
CA ARG A 228 -4.29 -3.77 1.42
C ARG A 228 -4.94 -2.78 2.36
N ALA A 229 -6.27 -2.82 2.45
CA ALA A 229 -7.00 -2.07 3.46
C ALA A 229 -6.52 -2.52 4.87
N PRO A 230 -6.04 -1.60 5.72
CA PRO A 230 -5.53 -1.95 7.03
C PRO A 230 -6.69 -2.21 8.02
N LEU A 231 -6.42 -3.03 9.03
CA LEU A 231 -7.28 -3.11 10.21
C LEU A 231 -7.08 -1.86 11.07
N LEU A 232 -8.16 -1.37 11.69
CA LEU A 232 -8.06 -0.29 12.67
C LEU A 232 -7.10 -0.64 13.80
N LEU A 233 -7.11 -1.90 14.23
CA LEU A 233 -6.21 -2.38 15.27
C LEU A 233 -4.72 -2.25 14.89
N ASP A 234 -4.37 -2.45 13.62
CA ASP A 234 -2.99 -2.33 13.16
C ASP A 234 -2.55 -0.86 13.09
N VAL A 235 -3.46 0.03 12.70
CA VAL A 235 -3.22 1.48 12.70
C VAL A 235 -3.07 2.02 14.13
N LEU A 236 -3.95 1.61 15.05
CA LEU A 236 -3.85 1.98 16.49
C LEU A 236 -2.57 1.45 17.13
N ARG A 237 -2.14 0.23 16.77
CA ARG A 237 -0.84 -0.27 17.20
C ARG A 237 0.27 0.62 16.68
N SER A 238 0.27 0.98 15.40
CA SER A 238 1.32 1.85 14.85
C SER A 238 1.32 3.23 15.52
N ALA A 239 0.17 3.87 15.73
CA ALA A 239 0.05 5.12 16.48
C ALA A 239 0.73 5.02 17.85
N ARG A 240 0.42 3.97 18.63
CA ARG A 240 1.03 3.73 19.94
C ARG A 240 2.54 3.55 19.86
N GLU A 241 3.06 2.92 18.81
CA GLU A 241 4.51 2.74 18.63
C GLU A 241 5.20 4.05 18.20
N ILE A 242 4.54 4.93 17.44
CA ILE A 242 5.11 6.23 17.02
C ILE A 242 5.21 7.18 18.22
N GLY A 243 4.19 7.22 19.07
CA GLY A 243 4.25 8.01 20.29
C GLY A 243 2.88 8.36 20.86
N PRO A 244 2.86 8.94 22.08
CA PRO A 244 1.62 9.28 22.78
C PRO A 244 0.81 10.40 22.09
N ASP A 245 1.46 11.18 21.23
CA ASP A 245 0.82 12.29 20.52
C ASP A 245 0.13 11.82 19.22
N ALA A 246 0.46 10.65 18.69
CA ALA A 246 -0.20 10.10 17.51
C ALA A 246 -1.63 9.65 17.87
N LYS A 247 -2.63 10.40 17.36
CA LYS A 247 -4.05 10.18 17.65
C LYS A 247 -4.85 9.97 16.37
N LEU A 248 -5.93 9.20 16.50
CA LEU A 248 -6.92 8.99 15.46
C LEU A 248 -8.25 9.65 15.86
N ILE A 249 -8.86 10.33 14.89
CA ILE A 249 -10.25 10.77 14.92
C ILE A 249 -11.01 9.78 14.04
N ILE A 250 -11.84 8.95 14.65
CA ILE A 250 -12.54 7.87 13.94
C ILE A 250 -13.90 8.38 13.46
N GLU A 251 -14.10 8.46 12.15
CA GLU A 251 -15.38 8.76 11.55
C GLU A 251 -16.21 7.47 11.35
N ILE A 252 -17.40 7.44 11.94
CA ILE A 252 -18.41 6.40 11.67
C ILE A 252 -19.35 6.96 10.61
N LYS A 253 -19.23 6.45 9.37
CA LYS A 253 -20.06 6.89 8.25
C LYS A 253 -21.54 6.53 8.45
N PRO A 254 -22.48 7.33 7.91
CA PRO A 254 -23.90 6.98 7.90
C PRO A 254 -24.11 5.59 7.29
N GLY A 255 -24.91 4.75 7.95
CA GLY A 255 -25.16 3.36 7.50
C GLY A 255 -24.13 2.34 8.03
N HIS A 256 -23.11 2.77 8.76
CA HIS A 256 -22.13 1.90 9.43
C HIS A 256 -22.34 1.84 10.96
N ASP A 257 -23.58 1.90 11.44
CA ASP A 257 -23.92 1.88 12.88
C ASP A 257 -23.33 0.66 13.64
N GLN A 258 -23.17 -0.45 12.94
CA GLN A 258 -22.53 -1.66 13.46
C GLN A 258 -21.05 -1.44 13.79
N ALA A 259 -20.33 -0.62 13.01
CA ALA A 259 -18.95 -0.24 13.32
C ALA A 259 -18.89 0.60 14.60
N GLY A 260 -19.84 1.51 14.80
CA GLY A 260 -19.98 2.27 16.05
C GLY A 260 -20.23 1.38 17.27
N THR A 261 -21.08 0.37 17.11
CA THR A 261 -21.34 -0.62 18.16
C THR A 261 -20.10 -1.49 18.46
N ALA A 262 -19.34 -1.87 17.44
CA ALA A 262 -18.12 -2.67 17.58
C ALA A 262 -16.95 -1.90 18.21
N LEU A 263 -17.00 -0.56 18.20
CA LEU A 263 -16.00 0.31 18.83
C LEU A 263 -16.27 0.60 20.31
N ALA A 264 -17.52 0.43 20.76
CA ALA A 264 -17.97 0.72 22.12
C ALA A 264 -17.59 -0.40 23.12
#